data_AF-A0A399YDM7-F1
#
_entry.id   AF-A0A399YDM7-F1
#
_cell.length_a   1.000
_cell.length_b   1.000
_cell.length_c   1.000
_cell.angle_alpha   90.00
_cell.angle_beta   90.00
_cell.angle_gamma   90.00
#
_symmetry.space_group_name_H-M   'P 1'
#
loop_
_entity.id
_entity.type
_entity.pdbx_description
1 polymer ?
#
loop_
_entity_poly.entity_id
_entity_poly.type
_entity_poly.pdbx_seq_one_letter_code
_entity_poly.pdbx_strand_id
1 'polypeptide(L)'
;MSEPLRRRDPGPRRAVPSERLDQPLARRRTLVPQTRMDPEVFGEFAERFARFMGTARFLVWMTVFVLVWIGWNVLAPDRLTFDPYAFIFLTLMLSLQASYAAPLILLAQNRQDDRDKVQMGQDRARDERNLADTEFLTREVAALRLALREVATRDFVRSELRSLLDEMDEREEERERRRREGSAEDPAAGGDAGAPDRPDEA
;
A
#
# COMPACT_ATOMS: atom_id res chain seq x y z
N MET A 1 -30.03 -81.84 -17.32
CA MET A 1 -30.93 -81.03 -16.47
C MET A 1 -30.04 -80.05 -15.71
N SER A 2 -29.38 -79.11 -16.39
CA SER A 2 -29.90 -77.89 -17.02
C SER A 2 -30.24 -76.82 -15.99
N GLU A 3 -29.25 -76.06 -15.52
CA GLU A 3 -29.40 -74.64 -15.13
C GLU A 3 -28.01 -73.99 -14.99
N PRO A 4 -27.64 -73.01 -15.84
CA PRO A 4 -26.45 -72.20 -15.63
C PRO A 4 -26.78 -71.01 -14.72
N LEU A 5 -25.97 -70.84 -13.67
CA LEU A 5 -26.02 -69.69 -12.77
C LEU A 5 -25.63 -68.40 -13.54
N ARG A 6 -26.67 -67.64 -13.90
CA ARG A 6 -26.59 -66.33 -14.56
C ARG A 6 -25.93 -65.32 -13.62
N ARG A 7 -24.63 -65.03 -13.82
CA ARG A 7 -23.96 -63.86 -13.23
C ARG A 7 -24.74 -62.62 -13.61
N ARG A 8 -25.23 -61.89 -12.61
CA ARG A 8 -25.92 -60.61 -12.77
C ARG A 8 -24.87 -59.51 -12.71
N ASP A 9 -24.53 -58.93 -13.86
CA ASP A 9 -23.75 -57.70 -13.93
C ASP A 9 -24.50 -56.57 -13.21
N PRO A 10 -23.87 -55.84 -12.27
CA PRO A 10 -24.40 -54.57 -11.82
C PRO A 10 -24.16 -53.53 -12.93
N GLY A 11 -25.23 -53.18 -13.66
CA GLY A 11 -25.19 -52.15 -14.69
C GLY A 11 -24.68 -50.79 -14.17
N PRO A 12 -24.17 -49.93 -15.06
CA PRO A 12 -23.58 -48.66 -14.68
C PRO A 12 -24.61 -47.79 -13.98
N ARG A 13 -24.35 -47.45 -12.71
CA ARG A 13 -25.12 -46.46 -11.97
C ARG A 13 -25.08 -45.15 -12.75
N ARG A 14 -26.22 -44.78 -13.36
CA ARG A 14 -26.41 -43.44 -13.91
C ARG A 14 -26.18 -42.46 -12.77
N ALA A 15 -25.08 -41.72 -12.82
CA ALA A 15 -24.86 -40.57 -11.97
C ALA A 15 -26.01 -39.59 -12.23
N VAL A 16 -26.87 -39.41 -11.23
CA VAL A 16 -27.81 -38.29 -11.20
C VAL A 16 -26.99 -37.01 -11.32
N PRO A 17 -27.22 -36.15 -12.32
CA PRO A 17 -26.60 -34.84 -12.35
C PRO A 17 -27.06 -34.11 -11.09
N SER A 18 -26.15 -33.84 -10.17
CA SER A 18 -26.40 -32.88 -9.11
C SER A 18 -26.59 -31.53 -9.77
N GLU A 19 -27.84 -31.08 -9.86
CA GLU A 19 -28.18 -29.69 -10.12
C GLU A 19 -27.45 -28.84 -9.08
N ARG A 20 -26.35 -28.23 -9.53
CA ARG A 20 -25.58 -27.28 -8.74
C ARG A 20 -26.50 -26.10 -8.43
N LEU A 21 -26.95 -26.04 -7.20
CA LEU A 21 -27.74 -24.95 -6.57
C LEU A 21 -26.95 -23.62 -6.44
N ASP A 22 -25.91 -23.42 -7.24
CA ASP A 22 -24.98 -22.29 -7.14
C ASP A 22 -25.14 -21.27 -8.28
N GLN A 23 -26.15 -21.42 -9.12
CA GLN A 23 -26.48 -20.37 -10.08
C GLN A 23 -27.55 -19.47 -9.46
N PRO A 24 -27.22 -18.21 -9.10
CA PRO A 24 -28.24 -17.27 -8.69
C PRO A 24 -29.22 -17.11 -9.85
N LEU A 25 -30.46 -17.55 -9.63
CA LEU A 25 -31.57 -17.45 -10.57
C LEU A 25 -31.57 -16.05 -11.19
N ALA A 26 -31.33 -16.02 -12.49
CA ALA A 26 -31.29 -14.80 -13.28
C ALA A 26 -32.58 -13.99 -13.03
N ARG A 27 -32.37 -12.85 -12.34
CA ARG A 27 -33.07 -11.58 -12.48
C ARG A 27 -34.46 -11.70 -13.11
N ARG A 28 -35.48 -11.80 -12.25
CA ARG A 28 -36.89 -11.57 -12.63
C ARG A 28 -36.94 -10.32 -13.52
N ARG A 29 -37.36 -10.50 -14.77
CA ARG A 29 -37.55 -9.42 -15.74
C ARG A 29 -38.75 -8.59 -15.28
N THR A 30 -38.49 -7.63 -14.40
CA THR A 30 -39.48 -6.62 -14.01
C THR A 30 -39.88 -5.84 -15.26
N LEU A 31 -41.12 -6.02 -15.70
CA LEU A 31 -41.78 -5.25 -16.76
C LEU A 31 -42.21 -3.86 -16.26
N VAL A 32 -41.36 -3.21 -15.46
CA VAL A 32 -41.58 -1.82 -15.07
C VAL A 32 -40.79 -0.98 -16.07
N PRO A 33 -41.40 0.01 -16.75
CA PRO A 33 -40.64 0.98 -17.52
C PRO A 33 -39.69 1.66 -16.55
N GLN A 34 -38.43 1.24 -16.55
CA GLN A 34 -37.39 1.99 -15.86
C GLN A 34 -37.25 3.29 -16.65
N THR A 35 -38.01 4.30 -16.23
CA THR A 35 -37.70 5.69 -16.55
C THR A 35 -36.27 5.91 -16.09
N ARG A 36 -35.31 5.75 -17.00
CA ARG A 36 -33.93 6.16 -16.80
C ARG A 36 -33.96 7.67 -16.69
N MET A 37 -34.32 8.18 -15.53
CA MET A 37 -33.90 9.52 -15.12
C MET A 37 -32.38 9.44 -15.09
N ASP A 38 -31.72 10.26 -15.92
CA ASP A 38 -30.26 10.22 -16.08
C ASP A 38 -29.59 10.33 -14.70
N PRO A 39 -28.98 9.24 -14.20
CA PRO A 39 -28.42 9.18 -12.86
C PRO A 39 -27.29 10.20 -12.66
N GLU A 40 -26.65 10.62 -13.75
CA GLU A 40 -25.58 11.63 -13.77
C GLU A 40 -26.09 13.03 -13.41
N VAL A 41 -27.20 13.48 -14.01
CA VAL A 41 -27.74 14.84 -13.78
C VAL A 41 -28.24 14.98 -12.35
N PHE A 42 -28.94 13.97 -11.85
CA PHE A 42 -29.40 13.94 -10.45
C PHE A 42 -28.26 13.74 -9.46
N GLY A 43 -27.22 12.99 -9.84
CA GLY A 43 -26.03 12.76 -9.02
C GLY A 43 -25.18 14.00 -8.82
N GLU A 44 -25.03 14.85 -9.84
CA GLU A 44 -24.36 16.15 -9.75
C GLU A 44 -25.18 17.12 -8.87
N PHE A 45 -26.50 17.17 -9.07
CA PHE A 45 -27.39 17.99 -8.26
C PHE A 45 -27.34 17.60 -6.78
N ALA A 46 -27.43 16.30 -6.48
CA ALA A 46 -27.34 15.78 -5.12
C ALA A 46 -25.97 16.09 -4.46
N GLU A 47 -24.87 16.00 -5.20
CA GLU A 47 -23.54 16.35 -4.69
C GLU A 47 -23.38 17.84 -4.41
N ARG A 48 -23.95 18.70 -5.26
CA ARG A 48 -23.99 20.15 -4.99
C ARG A 48 -24.88 20.47 -3.80
N PHE A 49 -26.03 19.81 -3.68
CA PHE A 49 -26.97 19.98 -2.57
C PHE A 49 -26.39 19.50 -1.24
N ALA A 50 -25.70 18.35 -1.22
CA ALA A 50 -25.01 17.83 -0.04
C ALA A 50 -23.90 18.77 0.45
N ARG A 51 -23.08 19.30 -0.46
CA ARG A 51 -22.05 20.32 -0.14
C ARG A 51 -22.68 21.61 0.39
N PHE A 52 -23.83 21.99 -0.15
CA PHE A 52 -24.56 23.19 0.27
C PHE A 52 -25.15 23.04 1.68
N MET A 53 -25.83 21.93 1.97
CA MET A 53 -26.41 21.63 3.29
C MET A 53 -25.36 21.43 4.39
N GLY A 54 -24.17 20.92 4.06
CA GLY A 54 -23.07 20.73 5.01
C GLY A 54 -22.36 22.03 5.44
N THR A 55 -22.71 23.17 4.85
CA THR A 55 -22.05 24.46 5.11
C THR A 55 -22.85 25.32 6.10
N ALA A 56 -22.20 25.91 7.11
CA ALA A 56 -22.85 26.80 8.09
C ALA A 56 -23.63 27.99 7.47
N ARG A 57 -23.27 28.39 6.24
CA ARG A 57 -23.95 29.43 5.46
C ARG A 57 -25.41 29.11 5.16
N PHE A 58 -25.77 27.83 4.99
CA PHE A 58 -27.16 27.44 4.73
C PHE A 58 -28.07 27.78 5.93
N LEU A 59 -27.62 27.44 7.13
CA LEU A 59 -28.36 27.73 8.37
C LEU A 59 -28.55 29.24 8.57
N VAL A 60 -27.54 30.05 8.25
CA VAL A 60 -27.64 31.52 8.30
C VAL A 60 -28.71 32.02 7.33
N TRP A 61 -28.67 31.61 6.06
CA TRP A 61 -29.67 32.02 5.07
C TRP A 61 -31.10 31.58 5.45
N MET A 62 -31.27 30.35 5.93
CA MET A 62 -32.57 29.86 6.39
C MET A 62 -33.09 30.64 7.60
N THR A 63 -32.22 30.97 8.55
CA THR A 63 -32.58 31.79 9.72
C THR A 63 -33.02 33.19 9.29
N VAL A 64 -32.25 33.83 8.40
CA VAL A 64 -32.60 35.15 7.84
C VAL A 64 -33.93 35.09 7.12
N PHE A 65 -34.18 34.05 6.30
CA PHE A 65 -35.44 33.87 5.61
C PHE A 65 -36.63 33.80 6.58
N VAL A 66 -36.53 32.99 7.64
CA VAL A 66 -37.57 32.88 8.67
C VAL A 66 -37.79 34.21 9.39
N LEU A 67 -36.72 34.91 9.76
CA LEU A 67 -36.81 36.22 10.41
C LEU A 67 -37.46 37.26 9.50
N VAL A 68 -37.11 37.30 8.21
CA VAL A 68 -37.72 38.21 7.23
C VAL A 68 -39.19 37.88 7.03
N TRP A 69 -39.57 36.60 6.98
CA TRP A 69 -40.98 36.20 6.86
C TRP A 69 -41.82 36.62 8.06
N ILE A 70 -41.32 36.35 9.27
CA ILE A 70 -41.98 36.76 10.52
C ILE A 70 -42.05 38.29 10.56
N GLY A 71 -40.94 38.98 10.30
CA GLY A 71 -40.89 40.45 10.28
C GLY A 71 -41.88 41.05 9.28
N TRP A 72 -41.96 40.50 8.07
CA TRP A 72 -42.93 40.94 7.07
C TRP A 72 -44.37 40.78 7.57
N ASN A 73 -44.73 39.62 8.11
CA ASN A 73 -46.11 39.35 8.55
C ASN A 73 -46.49 40.04 9.86
N VAL A 74 -45.53 40.44 10.69
CA VAL A 74 -45.77 41.18 11.94
C VAL A 74 -45.81 42.69 11.72
N LEU A 75 -44.96 43.23 10.84
CA LEU A 75 -44.88 44.68 10.58
C LEU A 75 -45.79 45.14 9.43
N ALA A 76 -46.29 44.24 8.60
CA ALA A 76 -47.24 44.59 7.54
C ALA A 76 -48.59 45.04 8.12
N PRO A 77 -49.24 46.06 7.53
CA PRO A 77 -50.63 46.41 7.87
C PRO A 77 -51.59 45.24 7.58
N ASP A 78 -52.68 45.11 8.33
CA ASP A 78 -53.66 43.99 8.24
C ASP A 78 -54.16 43.67 6.81
N ARG A 79 -54.12 44.64 5.91
CA ARG A 79 -54.48 44.51 4.48
C ARG A 79 -53.43 43.75 3.62
N LEU A 80 -52.21 43.58 4.11
CA LEU A 80 -51.07 42.94 3.43
C LEU A 80 -50.49 41.76 4.22
N THR A 81 -51.07 41.42 5.38
CA THR A 81 -50.68 40.27 6.18
C THR A 81 -51.07 38.99 5.45
N PHE A 82 -50.07 38.27 4.96
CA PHE A 82 -50.26 37.06 4.17
C PHE A 82 -50.41 35.81 5.05
N ASP A 83 -49.71 35.78 6.19
CA ASP A 83 -49.63 34.65 7.12
C ASP A 83 -49.81 35.15 8.58
N PRO A 84 -51.06 35.29 9.06
CA PRO A 84 -51.40 35.77 10.40
C PRO A 84 -50.87 34.86 11.54
N TYR A 85 -51.00 35.33 12.79
CA TYR A 85 -50.52 34.63 13.98
C TYR A 85 -50.92 33.13 13.98
N ALA A 86 -49.94 32.27 14.26
CA ALA A 86 -49.86 30.82 13.99
C ALA A 86 -49.05 30.43 12.74
N PHE A 87 -48.72 31.38 11.84
CA PHE A 87 -47.80 31.20 10.69
C PHE A 87 -48.00 29.86 9.96
N ILE A 88 -49.24 29.59 9.56
CA ILE A 88 -49.66 28.29 9.01
C ILE A 88 -48.94 28.05 7.68
N PHE A 89 -48.80 29.07 6.83
CA PHE A 89 -48.10 28.92 5.56
C PHE A 89 -46.62 28.63 5.75
N LEU A 90 -45.95 29.34 6.66
CA LEU A 90 -44.55 29.05 7.00
C LEU A 90 -44.40 27.61 7.52
N THR A 91 -45.30 27.17 8.39
CA THR A 91 -45.27 25.82 8.96
C THR A 91 -45.51 24.74 7.90
N LEU A 92 -46.50 24.93 7.03
CA LEU A 92 -46.76 24.03 5.91
C LEU A 92 -45.57 23.94 4.95
N MET A 93 -44.93 25.07 4.65
CA MET A 93 -43.75 25.08 3.80
C MET A 93 -42.55 24.36 4.45
N LEU A 94 -42.29 24.58 5.74
CA LEU A 94 -41.21 23.90 6.47
C LEU A 94 -41.46 22.38 6.60
N SER A 95 -42.69 21.96 6.84
CA SER A 95 -43.05 20.54 6.90
C SER A 95 -42.90 19.85 5.53
N LEU A 96 -43.33 20.51 4.45
CA LEU A 96 -43.08 20.03 3.08
C LEU A 96 -41.58 19.97 2.80
N GLN A 97 -40.81 20.96 3.27
CA GLN A 97 -39.37 21.03 3.09
C GLN A 97 -38.66 19.81 3.70
N ALA A 98 -39.03 19.44 4.92
CA ALA A 98 -38.53 18.23 5.56
C ALA A 98 -38.95 16.95 4.81
N SER A 99 -40.18 16.89 4.32
CA SER A 99 -40.72 15.71 3.64
C SER A 99 -40.01 15.42 2.32
N TYR A 100 -39.71 16.44 1.50
CA TYR A 100 -38.98 16.22 0.23
C TYR A 100 -37.48 16.00 0.43
N ALA A 101 -36.92 16.42 1.57
CA ALA A 101 -35.51 16.23 1.87
C ALA A 101 -35.14 14.75 2.01
N ALA A 102 -35.98 13.94 2.66
CA ALA A 102 -35.73 12.52 2.88
C ALA A 102 -35.45 11.71 1.59
N PRO A 103 -36.30 11.76 0.53
CA PRO A 103 -36.00 11.05 -0.71
C PRO A 103 -34.76 11.59 -1.44
N LEU A 104 -34.50 12.91 -1.40
CA LEU A 104 -33.29 13.47 -1.99
C LEU A 104 -32.02 13.01 -1.26
N ILE A 105 -32.06 12.95 0.07
CA ILE A 105 -30.96 12.47 0.90
C ILE A 105 -30.69 10.99 0.62
N LEU A 106 -31.74 10.15 0.54
CA LEU A 106 -31.61 8.73 0.22
C LEU A 106 -30.91 8.50 -1.13
N LEU A 107 -31.23 9.32 -2.14
CA LEU A 107 -30.57 9.24 -3.44
C LEU A 107 -29.10 9.70 -3.38
N ALA A 108 -28.80 10.75 -2.61
CA ALA A 108 -27.44 11.20 -2.39
C ALA A 108 -26.59 10.13 -1.68
N GLN A 109 -27.17 9.45 -0.69
CA GLN A 109 -26.55 8.38 0.09
C GLN A 109 -26.23 7.14 -0.77
N ASN A 110 -27.17 6.67 -1.59
CA ASN A 110 -26.93 5.53 -2.49
C ASN A 110 -25.67 5.72 -3.36
N ARG A 111 -25.39 6.96 -3.78
CA ARG A 111 -24.21 7.27 -4.59
C ARG A 111 -22.92 7.41 -3.77
N GLN A 112 -23.01 7.79 -2.50
CA GLN A 112 -21.87 7.71 -1.58
C GLN A 112 -21.52 6.25 -1.34
N ASP A 113 -22.51 5.41 -1.02
CA ASP A 113 -22.32 3.97 -0.79
C ASP A 113 -21.70 3.26 -2.00
N ASP A 114 -22.08 3.63 -3.22
CA ASP A 114 -21.50 3.04 -4.43
C ASP A 114 -20.04 3.47 -4.67
N ARG A 115 -19.69 4.72 -4.35
CA ARG A 115 -18.28 5.16 -4.36
C ARG A 115 -17.48 4.46 -3.27
N ASP A 116 -18.05 4.33 -2.08
CA ASP A 116 -17.40 3.70 -0.94
C ASP A 116 -17.14 2.21 -1.22
N LYS A 117 -18.06 1.50 -1.89
CA LYS A 117 -17.81 0.12 -2.35
C LYS A 117 -16.62 0.02 -3.31
N VAL A 118 -16.50 0.93 -4.27
CA VAL A 118 -15.37 0.94 -5.21
C VAL A 118 -14.06 1.25 -4.49
N GLN A 119 -14.08 2.25 -3.60
CA GLN A 119 -12.94 2.62 -2.76
C GLN A 119 -12.48 1.44 -1.92
N MET A 120 -13.40 0.74 -1.23
CA MET A 120 -13.12 -0.44 -0.43
C MET A 120 -12.51 -1.58 -1.26
N GLY A 121 -13.00 -1.80 -2.49
CA GLY A 121 -12.43 -2.79 -3.40
C GLY A 121 -10.99 -2.46 -3.82
N GLN A 122 -10.71 -1.18 -4.09
CA GLN A 122 -9.37 -0.71 -4.43
C GLN A 122 -8.41 -0.81 -3.24
N ASP A 123 -8.86 -0.42 -2.05
CA ASP A 123 -8.06 -0.49 -0.83
C ASP A 123 -7.71 -1.94 -0.51
N ARG A 124 -8.65 -2.86 -0.63
CA ARG A 124 -8.37 -4.31 -0.49
C ARG A 124 -7.31 -4.80 -1.48
N ALA A 125 -7.42 -4.42 -2.76
CA ALA A 125 -6.44 -4.81 -3.77
C ALA A 125 -5.05 -4.18 -3.52
N ARG A 126 -4.99 -2.98 -2.95
CA ARG A 126 -3.73 -2.36 -2.52
C ARG A 126 -3.13 -3.09 -1.33
N ASP A 127 -3.93 -3.46 -0.34
CA ASP A 127 -3.48 -4.20 0.84
C ASP A 127 -2.91 -5.57 0.47
N GLU A 128 -3.56 -6.29 -0.45
CA GLU A 128 -3.05 -7.56 -0.98
C GLU A 128 -1.70 -7.38 -1.68
N ARG A 129 -1.50 -6.30 -2.45
CA ARG A 129 -0.21 -5.98 -3.07
C ARG A 129 0.85 -5.59 -2.05
N ASN A 130 0.51 -4.75 -1.07
CA ASN A 130 1.42 -4.34 -0.01
C ASN A 130 1.91 -5.53 0.81
N LEU A 131 1.03 -6.50 1.09
CA LEU A 131 1.38 -7.75 1.76
C LEU A 131 2.37 -8.56 0.90
N ALA A 132 2.09 -8.73 -0.40
CA ALA A 132 2.98 -9.42 -1.32
C ALA A 132 4.36 -8.73 -1.44
N ASP A 133 4.40 -7.40 -1.54
CA ASP A 133 5.64 -6.62 -1.57
C ASP A 133 6.42 -6.77 -0.26
N THR A 134 5.73 -6.79 0.88
CA THR A 134 6.37 -6.99 2.19
C THR A 134 6.95 -8.40 2.30
N GLU A 135 6.23 -9.42 1.84
CA GLU A 135 6.74 -10.80 1.80
C GLU A 135 7.96 -10.93 0.88
N PHE A 136 7.91 -10.27 -0.28
CA PHE A 136 9.03 -10.22 -1.22
C PHE A 136 10.26 -9.56 -0.60
N LEU A 137 10.11 -8.36 -0.04
CA LEU A 137 11.20 -7.64 0.64
C LEU A 137 11.76 -8.45 1.81
N THR A 138 10.91 -9.12 2.58
CA THR A 138 11.36 -9.97 3.70
C THR A 138 12.22 -11.14 3.20
N ARG A 139 11.82 -11.76 2.07
CA ARG A 139 12.59 -12.84 1.44
C ARG A 139 13.92 -12.33 0.89
N GLU A 140 13.92 -11.19 0.20
CA GLU A 140 15.14 -10.56 -0.32
C GLU A 140 16.10 -10.16 0.80
N VAL A 141 15.60 -9.58 1.89
CA VAL A 141 16.42 -9.26 3.08
C VAL A 141 17.01 -10.52 3.71
N ALA A 142 16.25 -11.61 3.80
CA ALA A 142 16.76 -12.88 4.29
C ALA A 142 17.86 -13.45 3.38
N ALA A 143 17.68 -13.39 2.05
CA ALA A 143 18.69 -13.81 1.08
C ALA A 143 19.96 -12.94 1.16
N LEU A 144 19.80 -11.61 1.22
CA LEU A 144 20.90 -10.66 1.39
C LEU A 144 21.67 -10.93 2.69
N ARG A 145 20.97 -11.21 3.79
CA ARG A 145 21.59 -11.55 5.08
C ARG A 145 22.42 -12.84 5.00
N LEU A 146 21.94 -13.85 4.29
CA LEU A 146 22.69 -15.10 4.07
C LEU A 146 23.96 -14.85 3.24
N ALA A 147 23.83 -14.13 2.12
CA ALA A 147 24.97 -13.76 1.28
C ALA A 147 26.02 -12.93 2.03
N LEU A 148 25.59 -11.95 2.83
CA LEU A 148 26.49 -11.16 3.68
C LEU A 148 27.17 -12.01 4.76
N ARG A 149 26.49 -13.02 5.31
CA ARG A 149 27.08 -13.93 6.29
C ARG A 149 28.22 -14.75 5.66
N GLU A 150 28.09 -15.16 4.41
CA GLU A 150 29.13 -15.91 3.70
C GLU A 150 30.36 -15.02 3.41
N VAL A 151 30.16 -13.78 2.95
CA VAL A 151 31.27 -12.87 2.57
C VAL A 151 31.94 -12.19 3.78
N ALA A 152 31.21 -11.95 4.87
CA ALA A 152 31.70 -11.23 6.05
C ALA A 152 31.86 -12.14 7.27
N THR A 153 32.25 -13.39 7.11
CA THR A 153 32.60 -14.19 8.28
C THR A 153 33.84 -13.58 8.93
N ARG A 154 33.75 -13.21 10.21
CA ARG A 154 34.84 -12.59 11.00
C ARG A 154 36.17 -13.33 10.84
N ASP A 155 36.12 -14.65 10.69
CA ASP A 155 37.30 -15.48 10.52
C ASP A 155 37.92 -15.38 9.13
N PHE A 156 37.14 -15.15 8.07
CA PHE A 156 37.65 -14.86 6.72
C PHE A 156 38.29 -13.46 6.67
N VAL A 157 37.60 -12.45 7.20
CA VAL A 157 38.17 -11.09 7.30
C VAL A 157 39.44 -11.11 8.13
N ARG A 158 39.47 -11.87 9.23
CA ARG A 158 40.66 -12.04 10.06
C ARG A 158 41.77 -12.81 9.36
N SER A 159 41.44 -13.88 8.63
CA SER A 159 42.45 -14.66 7.90
C SER A 159 43.07 -13.85 6.79
N GLU A 160 42.29 -13.04 6.07
CA GLU A 160 42.85 -12.16 5.04
C GLU A 160 43.66 -11.01 5.63
N LEU A 161 43.20 -10.40 6.73
CA LEU A 161 44.02 -9.40 7.42
C LEU A 161 45.36 -9.99 7.87
N ARG A 162 45.37 -11.24 8.35
CA ARG A 162 46.59 -11.95 8.74
C ARG A 162 47.47 -12.31 7.55
N SER A 163 46.88 -12.85 6.49
CA SER A 163 47.61 -13.17 5.26
C SER A 163 48.30 -11.95 4.68
N LEU A 164 47.61 -10.80 4.65
CA LEU A 164 48.19 -9.54 4.18
C LEU A 164 49.27 -8.99 5.12
N LEU A 165 49.13 -9.17 6.44
CA LEU A 165 50.17 -8.80 7.41
C LEU A 165 51.41 -9.67 7.26
N ASP A 166 51.24 -11.00 7.20
CA ASP A 166 52.35 -11.95 7.04
C ASP A 166 53.11 -11.69 5.71
N GLU A 167 52.39 -11.38 4.62
CA GLU A 167 53.01 -11.01 3.34
C GLU A 167 53.82 -9.70 3.43
N MET A 168 53.41 -8.76 4.27
CA MET A 168 54.20 -7.54 4.52
C MET A 168 55.47 -7.83 5.33
N ASP A 169 55.36 -8.64 6.39
CA ASP A 169 56.48 -9.03 7.25
C ASP A 169 57.54 -9.82 6.45
N GLU A 170 57.14 -10.79 5.62
CA GLU A 170 58.05 -11.55 4.75
C GLU A 170 58.82 -10.62 3.78
N ARG A 171 58.14 -9.61 3.23
CA ARG A 171 58.79 -8.61 2.37
C ARG A 171 59.78 -7.74 3.14
N GLU A 172 59.53 -7.44 4.41
CA GLU A 172 60.49 -6.75 5.26
C GLU A 172 61.70 -7.63 5.58
N GLU A 173 61.49 -8.90 5.92
CA GLU A 173 62.57 -9.85 6.17
C GLU A 173 63.44 -10.09 4.94
N GLU A 174 62.85 -10.21 3.75
CA GLU A 174 63.60 -10.29 2.49
C GLU A 174 64.43 -9.04 2.23
N ARG A 175 63.87 -7.85 2.51
CA ARG A 175 64.61 -6.59 2.41
C ARG A 175 65.77 -6.55 3.39
N GLU A 176 65.58 -7.03 4.61
CA GLU A 176 66.64 -7.14 5.61
C GLU A 176 67.71 -8.14 5.21
N ARG A 177 67.34 -9.34 4.72
CA ARG A 177 68.28 -10.34 4.21
C ARG A 177 69.13 -9.79 3.08
N ARG A 178 68.50 -9.15 2.09
CA ARG A 178 69.23 -8.49 0.99
C ARG A 178 70.18 -7.40 1.51
N ARG A 179 69.78 -6.67 2.57
CA ARG A 179 70.67 -5.71 3.25
C ARG A 179 71.86 -6.39 3.91
N ARG A 180 71.65 -7.50 4.62
CA ARG A 180 72.71 -8.24 5.34
C ARG A 180 73.67 -8.94 4.37
N GLU A 181 73.15 -9.55 3.31
CA GLU A 181 73.95 -10.16 2.25
C GLU A 181 74.77 -9.09 1.51
N GLY A 182 74.18 -7.93 1.19
CA GLY A 182 74.91 -6.78 0.63
C GLY A 182 75.94 -6.15 1.58
N SER A 183 75.78 -6.27 2.90
CA SER A 183 76.80 -5.87 3.89
C SER A 183 77.91 -6.89 4.11
N ALA A 184 77.68 -8.17 3.78
CA ALA A 184 78.66 -9.25 3.98
C ALA A 184 79.66 -9.37 2.82
N GLU A 185 79.34 -8.78 1.66
CA GLU A 185 80.19 -8.83 0.45
C GLU A 185 81.22 -7.70 0.36
N ASP A 186 81.37 -6.83 1.37
CA ASP A 186 82.44 -5.83 1.40
C ASP A 186 83.24 -5.80 2.72
N PRO A 187 84.30 -6.64 2.84
CA PRO A 187 85.43 -6.36 3.71
C PRO A 187 86.72 -6.27 2.87
N ALA A 188 86.73 -5.46 1.81
CA ALA A 188 87.95 -5.31 0.99
C ALA A 188 88.15 -3.87 0.50
N ALA A 189 88.20 -2.92 1.42
CA ALA A 189 88.87 -1.66 1.15
C ALA A 189 89.46 -1.05 2.43
N GLY A 190 90.76 -1.26 2.66
CA GLY A 190 91.53 -0.37 3.53
C GLY A 190 92.78 -0.96 4.16
N GLY A 191 93.93 -0.82 3.48
CA GLY A 191 95.21 -0.63 4.17
C GLY A 191 96.39 -1.46 3.68
N ASP A 192 96.87 -1.22 2.47
CA ASP A 192 98.28 -1.43 2.11
C ASP A 192 99.03 -0.11 2.31
N ALA A 193 100.11 -0.13 3.11
CA ALA A 193 101.19 0.86 3.08
C ALA A 193 102.42 0.26 3.79
N GLY A 194 103.34 -0.26 2.98
CA GLY A 194 104.52 -1.00 3.41
C GLY A 194 105.71 -0.20 3.94
N ALA A 195 106.81 -0.91 4.17
CA ALA A 195 108.19 -0.47 3.95
C ALA A 195 109.17 -1.64 4.25
N PRO A 196 110.39 -1.64 3.67
CA PRO A 196 111.12 -2.87 3.38
C PRO A 196 112.36 -3.12 4.25
N ASP A 197 112.77 -4.38 4.24
CA ASP A 197 114.12 -4.95 4.10
C ASP A 197 115.30 -4.40 4.93
N ARG A 198 115.90 -5.27 5.77
CA ARG A 198 117.35 -5.38 5.99
C ARG A 198 117.75 -6.78 6.48
N PRO A 199 118.86 -7.35 5.97
CA PRO A 199 119.47 -8.58 6.47
C PRO A 199 120.64 -8.33 7.45
N ASP A 200 121.23 -9.43 7.94
CA ASP A 200 122.50 -9.60 8.71
C ASP A 200 122.41 -9.29 10.22
N GLU A 201 123.05 -9.99 11.17
CA GLU A 201 124.15 -10.97 11.20
C GLU A 201 124.20 -11.61 12.63
N ALA A 202 124.78 -12.81 12.75
CA ALA A 202 125.43 -13.47 13.90
C ALA A 202 124.71 -13.62 15.28
#